data_AF-A0A7S0AYD9-F1
#
_entry.id   AF-A0A7S0AYD9-F1
#
_cell.length_a   1.000
_cell.length_b   1.000
_cell.length_c   1.000
_cell.angle_alpha   90.00
_cell.angle_beta   90.00
_cell.angle_gamma   90.00
#
_symmetry.space_group_name_H-M   'P 1'
#
loop_
_entity.id
_entity.type
_entity.pdbx_description
1 polymer ?
#
loop_
_entity_poly.entity_id
_entity_poly.type
_entity_poly.pdbx_seq_one_letter_code
_entity_poly.pdbx_strand_id
1 'polypeptide(L)'
;VLKTCFDFKAIKQMIARPDFTMTYDSMCGVQGPYALRIIEQELGAKAGSCKNAEPKEDFGGPSSAWHGHADPNLTYAVELVKTMGLNKEGHKIATTDPPPTFGAAADGDADRNMILGSQFFVSPSDSLAMIVANSDLIPQFNGGLKGCARSMPTSGALDIVAKKKGI
;
A
#
# COMPACT_ATOMS: atom_id res chain seq x y z
N VAL A 1 2.80 7.21 18.50
CA VAL A 1 3.96 6.72 17.74
C VAL A 1 3.85 7.04 16.25
N LEU A 2 2.85 6.55 15.50
CA LEU A 2 2.78 6.79 14.04
C LEU A 2 2.93 8.28 13.61
N LYS A 3 2.24 9.20 14.30
CA LYS A 3 2.32 10.66 14.02
C LYS A 3 3.70 11.28 14.28
N THR A 4 4.58 10.64 15.04
CA THR A 4 5.96 11.10 15.24
C THR A 4 6.91 10.54 14.18
N CYS A 5 6.52 9.45 13.51
CA CYS A 5 7.31 8.82 12.45
C CYS A 5 7.14 9.50 11.09
N PHE A 6 5.98 10.12 10.84
CA PHE A 6 5.59 10.70 9.55
C PHE A 6 5.10 12.14 9.66
N ASP A 7 5.30 12.93 8.60
CA ASP A 7 4.71 14.27 8.49
C ASP A 7 3.25 14.17 8.02
N PHE A 8 2.34 14.06 8.99
CA PHE A 8 0.90 14.00 8.72
C PHE A 8 0.37 15.25 8.02
N LYS A 9 1.01 16.42 8.19
CA LYS A 9 0.57 17.65 7.53
C LYS A 9 0.87 17.57 6.04
N ALA A 10 2.07 17.14 5.66
CA ALA A 10 2.43 16.93 4.26
C ALA A 10 1.54 15.88 3.59
N ILE A 11 1.27 14.76 4.27
CA ILE A 11 0.41 13.69 3.74
C ILE A 11 -1.04 14.18 3.56
N LYS A 12 -1.59 14.93 4.52
CA LYS A 12 -2.92 15.58 4.38
C LYS A 12 -2.98 16.51 3.17
N GLN A 13 -1.96 17.33 2.98
CA GLN A 13 -1.89 18.24 1.84
C GLN A 13 -1.87 17.49 0.51
N MET A 14 -1.14 16.37 0.42
CA MET A 14 -1.16 15.51 -0.76
C MET A 14 -2.53 14.91 -1.01
N ILE A 15 -3.18 14.35 0.02
CA ILE A 15 -4.49 13.71 -0.08
C ILE A 15 -5.60 14.71 -0.45
N ALA A 16 -5.48 15.96 0.00
CA ALA A 16 -6.44 17.02 -0.31
C ALA A 16 -6.32 17.56 -1.75
N ARG A 17 -5.31 17.16 -2.52
CA ARG A 17 -5.15 17.63 -3.90
C ARG A 17 -6.27 17.08 -4.78
N PRO A 18 -6.83 17.88 -5.70
CA PRO A 18 -7.93 17.45 -6.58
C PRO A 18 -7.52 16.35 -7.57
N ASP A 19 -6.23 16.19 -7.85
CA ASP A 19 -5.67 15.18 -8.76
C ASP A 19 -5.19 13.91 -8.03
N PHE A 20 -5.35 13.84 -6.71
CA PHE A 20 -4.99 12.67 -5.92
C PHE A 20 -6.24 11.88 -5.55
N THR A 21 -6.26 10.62 -5.93
CA THR A 21 -7.30 9.66 -5.55
C THR A 21 -6.64 8.40 -5.00
N MET A 22 -7.30 7.75 -4.03
CA MET A 22 -6.77 6.54 -3.45
C MET A 22 -7.84 5.52 -3.10
N THR A 23 -7.41 4.26 -3.04
CA THR A 23 -8.19 3.16 -2.46
C THR A 23 -7.28 2.31 -1.57
N TYR A 24 -7.80 1.87 -0.44
CA TYR A 24 -7.12 1.00 0.51
C TYR A 24 -8.02 -0.20 0.83
N ASP A 25 -7.63 -1.40 0.46
CA ASP A 25 -8.41 -2.61 0.72
C ASP A 25 -7.91 -3.29 2.00
N SER A 26 -8.79 -3.42 2.99
CA SER A 26 -8.47 -4.09 4.25
C SER A 26 -8.79 -5.57 4.25
N MET A 27 -9.37 -6.12 3.17
CA MET A 27 -9.69 -7.55 3.02
C MET A 27 -10.39 -8.19 4.25
N CYS A 28 -11.22 -7.41 4.95
CA CYS A 28 -11.88 -7.78 6.21
C CYS A 28 -10.93 -8.19 7.35
N GLY A 29 -9.67 -7.71 7.34
CA GLY A 29 -8.66 -7.95 8.36
C GLY A 29 -8.65 -6.90 9.49
N VAL A 30 -7.74 -7.09 10.44
CA VAL A 30 -7.64 -6.30 11.68
C VAL A 30 -7.27 -4.83 11.45
N GLN A 31 -6.63 -4.51 10.33
CA GLN A 31 -6.25 -3.16 9.90
C GLN A 31 -7.43 -2.26 9.59
N GLY A 32 -8.63 -2.80 9.31
CA GLY A 32 -9.78 -2.02 8.85
C GLY A 32 -10.11 -0.79 9.72
N PRO A 33 -10.27 -0.95 11.05
CA PRO A 33 -10.46 0.17 11.98
C PRO A 33 -9.31 1.18 11.99
N TYR A 34 -8.06 0.71 11.83
CA TYR A 34 -6.89 1.58 11.74
C TYR A 34 -6.90 2.39 10.45
N ALA A 35 -7.24 1.76 9.31
CA ALA A 35 -7.34 2.41 8.02
C ALA A 35 -8.42 3.51 8.05
N LEU A 36 -9.62 3.21 8.56
CA LEU A 36 -10.68 4.21 8.71
C LEU A 36 -10.26 5.38 9.61
N ARG A 37 -9.62 5.08 10.75
CA ARG A 37 -9.14 6.13 11.65
C ARG A 37 -8.04 6.97 11.02
N ILE A 38 -7.05 6.34 10.40
CA ILE A 38 -5.84 7.03 9.93
C ILE A 38 -6.08 7.69 8.57
N ILE A 39 -6.55 6.95 7.58
CA ILE A 39 -6.65 7.40 6.19
C ILE A 39 -7.83 8.36 6.02
N GLU A 40 -9.02 7.98 6.47
CA GLU A 40 -10.22 8.82 6.28
C GLU A 40 -10.33 9.91 7.35
N GLN A 41 -10.31 9.56 8.64
CA GLN A 41 -10.59 10.53 9.71
C GLN A 41 -9.41 11.46 10.00
N GLU A 42 -8.20 10.91 10.14
CA GLU A 42 -7.02 11.71 10.49
C GLU A 42 -6.42 12.38 9.25
N LEU A 43 -6.17 11.65 8.16
CA LEU A 43 -5.51 12.16 6.96
C LEU A 43 -6.45 12.81 5.93
N GLY A 44 -7.77 12.63 6.09
CA GLY A 44 -8.78 13.34 5.31
C GLY A 44 -9.06 12.75 3.92
N ALA A 45 -8.77 11.47 3.69
CA ALA A 45 -9.21 10.81 2.47
C ALA A 45 -10.74 10.76 2.40
N LYS A 46 -11.29 10.76 1.19
CA LYS A 46 -12.74 10.71 0.98
C LYS A 46 -13.34 9.46 1.62
N ALA A 47 -14.49 9.59 2.27
CA ALA A 47 -15.23 8.45 2.80
C ALA A 47 -15.44 7.36 1.74
N GLY A 48 -15.15 6.12 2.10
CA GLY A 48 -15.17 4.96 1.20
C GLY A 48 -13.87 4.74 0.42
N SER A 49 -12.79 5.47 0.75
CA SER A 49 -11.44 5.16 0.27
C SER A 49 -10.93 3.87 0.91
N CYS A 50 -11.35 3.56 2.13
CA CYS A 50 -11.08 2.28 2.79
C CYS A 50 -12.18 1.26 2.45
N LYS A 51 -11.82 0.19 1.73
CA LYS A 51 -12.69 -0.93 1.36
C LYS A 51 -12.54 -2.08 2.36
N ASN A 52 -13.59 -2.90 2.47
CA ASN A 52 -13.60 -4.12 3.28
C ASN A 52 -13.03 -3.91 4.70
N ALA A 53 -13.33 -2.75 5.31
CA ALA A 53 -12.70 -2.28 6.53
C ALA A 53 -13.36 -2.76 7.83
N GLU A 54 -14.41 -3.59 7.73
CA GLU A 54 -15.01 -4.27 8.86
C GLU A 54 -14.31 -5.62 9.06
N PRO A 55 -13.62 -5.86 10.19
CA PRO A 55 -12.97 -7.14 10.47
C PRO A 55 -13.99 -8.28 10.55
N LYS A 56 -13.65 -9.43 9.97
CA LYS A 56 -14.48 -10.65 10.03
C LYS A 56 -13.62 -11.86 10.39
N GLU A 57 -14.19 -12.80 11.16
CA GLU A 57 -13.50 -14.02 11.58
C GLU A 57 -13.05 -14.91 10.41
N ASP A 58 -13.77 -14.84 9.28
CA ASP A 58 -13.50 -15.59 8.05
C ASP A 58 -12.97 -14.71 6.91
N PHE A 59 -12.60 -13.46 7.22
CA PHE A 59 -12.14 -12.46 6.25
C PHE A 59 -13.12 -12.22 5.08
N GLY A 60 -14.43 -12.42 5.27
CA GLY A 60 -15.44 -12.29 4.22
C GLY A 60 -15.83 -13.62 3.56
N GLY A 61 -15.18 -14.71 3.95
CA GLY A 61 -15.62 -16.08 3.69
C GLY A 61 -15.45 -16.56 2.24
N PRO A 62 -15.79 -17.84 1.97
CA PRO A 62 -15.57 -18.48 0.67
C PRO A 62 -16.31 -17.85 -0.52
N SER A 63 -17.33 -17.04 -0.27
CA SER A 63 -18.11 -16.34 -1.31
C SER A 63 -17.54 -14.98 -1.69
N SER A 64 -16.56 -14.46 -0.94
CA SER A 64 -15.84 -13.23 -1.31
C SER A 64 -14.99 -13.44 -2.58
N ALA A 65 -14.63 -12.35 -3.27
CA ALA A 65 -13.78 -12.41 -4.46
C ALA A 65 -12.38 -13.00 -4.19
N TRP A 66 -11.94 -13.00 -2.93
CA TRP A 66 -10.67 -13.57 -2.46
C TRP A 66 -10.86 -14.87 -1.67
N HIS A 67 -12.07 -15.41 -1.60
CA HIS A 67 -12.41 -16.67 -0.92
C HIS A 67 -11.93 -16.77 0.54
N GLY A 68 -11.86 -15.65 1.26
CA GLY A 68 -11.37 -15.60 2.65
C GLY A 68 -9.84 -15.58 2.78
N HIS A 69 -9.09 -15.55 1.67
CA HIS A 69 -7.64 -15.33 1.67
C HIS A 69 -7.30 -13.84 1.81
N ALA A 70 -7.17 -13.36 3.05
CA ALA A 70 -6.63 -12.03 3.34
C ALA A 70 -5.09 -12.02 3.18
N ASP A 71 -4.60 -12.19 1.94
CA ASP A 71 -3.19 -12.20 1.58
C ASP A 71 -2.98 -11.36 0.29
N PRO A 72 -2.48 -10.11 0.40
CA PRO A 72 -2.52 -9.15 -0.69
C PRO A 72 -1.45 -9.47 -1.74
N ASN A 73 -1.89 -10.08 -2.84
CA ASN A 73 -1.09 -10.31 -4.04
C ASN A 73 -1.96 -10.21 -5.29
N LEU A 74 -1.37 -10.33 -6.48
CA LEU A 74 -2.09 -10.18 -7.75
C LEU A 74 -3.22 -11.21 -7.95
N THR A 75 -3.20 -12.32 -7.21
CA THR A 75 -4.22 -13.38 -7.27
C THR A 75 -5.38 -13.13 -6.31
N TYR A 76 -5.12 -12.82 -5.04
CA TYR A 76 -6.18 -12.70 -4.03
C TYR A 76 -6.74 -11.28 -3.90
N ALA A 77 -5.95 -10.23 -4.13
CA ALA A 77 -6.46 -8.86 -4.07
C ALA A 77 -7.20 -8.46 -5.37
N VAL A 78 -8.09 -9.34 -5.84
CA VAL A 78 -8.76 -9.27 -7.16
C VAL A 78 -9.43 -7.93 -7.38
N GLU A 79 -10.18 -7.45 -6.38
CA GLU A 79 -10.93 -6.20 -6.48
C GLU A 79 -10.01 -5.00 -6.58
N LEU A 80 -8.97 -4.94 -5.73
CA LEU A 80 -7.98 -3.87 -5.76
C LEU A 80 -7.21 -3.87 -7.09
N VAL A 81 -6.70 -5.02 -7.54
CA VAL A 81 -5.93 -5.15 -8.79
C VAL A 81 -6.76 -4.66 -9.99
N LYS A 82 -8.02 -5.09 -10.07
CA LYS A 82 -8.95 -4.64 -11.11
C LYS A 82 -9.25 -3.14 -11.00
N THR A 83 -9.46 -2.63 -9.79
CA THR A 83 -9.70 -1.20 -9.53
C THR A 83 -8.53 -0.34 -9.97
N MET A 84 -7.30 -0.84 -9.81
CA MET A 84 -6.07 -0.18 -10.25
C MET A 84 -5.78 -0.38 -11.75
N GLY A 85 -6.69 -1.01 -12.49
CA GLY A 85 -6.61 -1.16 -13.95
C GLY A 85 -5.58 -2.20 -14.40
N LEU A 86 -5.40 -3.26 -13.62
CA LEU A 86 -4.52 -4.39 -13.94
C LEU A 86 -5.28 -5.73 -13.95
N ASN A 87 -4.66 -6.75 -14.54
CA ASN A 87 -5.07 -8.15 -14.40
C ASN A 87 -4.17 -8.89 -13.38
N LYS A 88 -4.43 -10.19 -13.17
CA LYS A 88 -3.68 -11.03 -12.22
C LYS A 88 -2.22 -11.28 -12.59
N GLU A 89 -1.83 -11.01 -13.83
CA GLU A 89 -0.43 -11.02 -14.27
C GLU A 89 0.26 -9.65 -14.09
N GLY A 90 -0.47 -8.63 -13.61
CA GLY A 90 0.04 -7.27 -13.46
C GLY A 90 0.08 -6.48 -14.77
N HIS A 91 -0.56 -6.97 -15.84
CA HIS A 91 -0.69 -6.27 -17.10
C HIS A 91 -1.85 -5.27 -17.07
N LYS A 92 -1.67 -4.16 -17.78
CA LYS A 92 -2.69 -3.11 -17.92
C LYS A 92 -3.93 -3.64 -18.64
N ILE A 93 -5.10 -3.28 -18.13
CA ILE A 93 -6.38 -3.55 -18.78
C ILE A 93 -7.11 -2.25 -19.10
N ALA A 94 -8.02 -2.31 -20.08
CA ALA A 94 -8.94 -1.21 -20.35
C ALA A 94 -9.85 -0.96 -19.14
N THR A 95 -10.10 0.30 -18.82
CA THR A 95 -10.93 0.73 -17.70
C THR A 95 -11.96 1.74 -18.19
N THR A 96 -13.15 1.71 -17.60
CA THR A 96 -14.23 2.64 -17.95
C THR A 96 -13.95 4.04 -17.41
N ASP A 97 -13.46 4.09 -16.17
CA ASP A 97 -13.06 5.31 -15.47
C ASP A 97 -11.55 5.29 -15.20
N PRO A 98 -10.88 6.45 -15.07
CA PRO A 98 -9.49 6.50 -14.65
C PRO A 98 -9.26 5.75 -13.33
N PRO A 99 -8.30 4.81 -13.26
CA PRO A 99 -7.95 4.15 -12.00
C PRO A 99 -7.49 5.16 -10.94
N PRO A 100 -7.64 4.85 -9.64
CA PRO A 100 -7.10 5.69 -8.58
C PRO A 100 -5.60 5.93 -8.76
N THR A 101 -5.13 7.10 -8.32
CA THR A 101 -3.70 7.45 -8.35
C THR A 101 -2.87 6.48 -7.51
N PHE A 102 -3.40 6.04 -6.36
CA PHE A 102 -2.73 5.17 -5.41
C PHE A 102 -3.66 4.06 -4.89
N GLY A 103 -3.17 2.82 -4.90
CA GLY A 103 -3.88 1.66 -4.36
C GLY A 103 -3.00 0.92 -3.35
N ALA A 104 -3.58 0.45 -2.27
CA ALA A 104 -2.87 -0.41 -1.33
C ALA A 104 -3.79 -1.45 -0.67
N ALA A 105 -3.20 -2.55 -0.23
CA ALA A 105 -3.86 -3.54 0.63
C ALA A 105 -2.89 -4.03 1.70
N ALA A 106 -3.43 -4.59 2.77
CA ALA A 106 -2.68 -5.35 3.77
C ALA A 106 -3.32 -6.72 4.01
N ASP A 107 -2.57 -7.65 4.58
CA ASP A 107 -3.08 -8.97 4.96
C ASP A 107 -3.88 -8.95 6.25
N GLY A 108 -4.39 -10.12 6.66
CA GLY A 108 -5.37 -10.24 7.74
C GLY A 108 -4.93 -9.68 9.09
N ASP A 109 -3.64 -9.81 9.43
CA ASP A 109 -3.01 -9.31 10.66
C ASP A 109 -2.16 -8.05 10.45
N ALA A 110 -2.12 -7.54 9.22
CA ALA A 110 -1.54 -6.27 8.83
C ALA A 110 0.00 -6.19 8.92
N ASP A 111 0.70 -7.31 8.76
CA ASP A 111 2.16 -7.35 8.74
C ASP A 111 2.75 -7.31 7.31
N ARG A 112 1.94 -7.61 6.28
CA ARG A 112 2.29 -7.52 4.87
C ARG A 112 1.43 -6.49 4.14
N ASN A 113 1.98 -5.95 3.05
CA ASN A 113 1.31 -4.95 2.23
C ASN A 113 1.58 -5.14 0.73
N MET A 114 0.63 -4.67 -0.09
CA MET A 114 0.77 -4.54 -1.54
C MET A 114 0.49 -3.10 -1.94
N ILE A 115 1.31 -2.54 -2.84
CA ILE A 115 1.20 -1.16 -3.33
C ILE A 115 1.04 -1.15 -4.84
N LEU A 116 0.14 -0.29 -5.33
CA LEU A 116 -0.21 -0.14 -6.73
C LEU A 116 -0.27 1.36 -7.08
N GLY A 117 0.22 1.72 -8.26
CA GLY A 117 -0.12 2.97 -8.92
C GLY A 117 -1.22 2.75 -9.96
N SER A 118 -1.76 3.83 -10.51
CA SER A 118 -2.70 3.75 -11.65
C SER A 118 -2.09 2.95 -12.81
N GLN A 119 -2.66 1.76 -13.09
CA GLN A 119 -2.17 0.79 -14.07
C GLN A 119 -0.69 0.41 -13.90
N PHE A 120 -0.20 0.36 -12.66
CA PHE A 120 1.20 0.05 -12.38
C PHE A 120 1.35 -0.80 -11.13
N PHE A 121 1.88 -2.01 -11.29
CA PHE A 121 2.23 -2.88 -10.17
C PHE A 121 3.63 -2.54 -9.66
N VAL A 122 3.72 -2.26 -8.36
CA VAL A 122 5.00 -2.07 -7.67
C VAL A 122 5.41 -3.39 -7.05
N SER A 123 6.49 -3.99 -7.53
CA SER A 123 7.03 -5.21 -6.91
C SER A 123 7.45 -4.92 -5.46
N PRO A 124 7.27 -5.86 -4.50
CA PRO A 124 7.70 -5.62 -3.11
C PRO A 124 9.18 -5.29 -2.98
N SER A 125 10.03 -5.86 -3.85
CA SER A 125 11.47 -5.58 -3.85
C SER A 125 11.77 -4.15 -4.28
N ASP A 126 11.11 -3.66 -5.33
CA ASP A 126 11.28 -2.27 -5.78
C ASP A 126 10.66 -1.29 -4.81
N SER A 127 9.54 -1.64 -4.16
CA SER A 127 8.94 -0.83 -3.09
C SER A 127 9.94 -0.61 -1.95
N LEU A 128 10.62 -1.67 -1.50
CA LEU A 128 11.67 -1.56 -0.48
C LEU A 128 12.82 -0.65 -0.94
N ALA A 129 13.32 -0.86 -2.16
CA ALA A 129 14.38 -0.04 -2.73
C ALA A 129 13.99 1.44 -2.84
N MET A 130 12.76 1.74 -3.26
CA MET A 130 12.24 3.12 -3.34
C MET A 130 12.11 3.78 -1.98
N ILE A 131 11.65 3.06 -0.94
CA ILE A 131 11.59 3.59 0.42
C ILE A 131 12.98 3.96 0.93
N VAL A 132 13.97 3.08 0.74
CA VAL A 132 15.37 3.36 1.14
C VAL A 132 15.97 4.49 0.31
N ALA A 133 15.65 4.57 -0.99
CA ALA A 133 16.14 5.62 -1.87
C ALA A 133 15.66 7.01 -1.41
N ASN A 134 14.45 7.10 -0.86
CA ASN A 134 13.79 8.34 -0.45
C ASN A 134 13.59 8.45 1.08
N SER A 135 14.38 7.72 1.87
CA SER A 135 14.19 7.63 3.32
C SER A 135 14.31 8.97 4.04
N ASP A 136 15.04 9.92 3.46
CA ASP A 136 15.20 11.30 3.92
C ASP A 136 13.89 12.11 3.92
N LEU A 137 12.86 11.65 3.20
CA LEU A 137 11.52 12.24 3.24
C LEU A 137 10.67 11.75 4.42
N ILE A 138 11.15 10.76 5.20
CA ILE A 138 10.42 10.16 6.30
C ILE A 138 11.03 10.65 7.62
N PRO A 139 10.30 11.44 8.44
CA PRO A 139 10.82 12.02 9.69
C PRO A 139 11.46 11.03 10.66
N GLN A 140 10.96 9.79 10.72
CA GLN A 140 11.54 8.71 11.52
C GLN A 140 13.01 8.43 11.20
N PHE A 141 13.44 8.67 9.96
CA PHE A 141 14.81 8.43 9.47
C PHE A 141 15.61 9.73 9.34
N ASN A 142 15.16 10.82 9.97
CA ASN A 142 15.96 12.04 10.11
C ASN A 142 17.32 11.70 10.76
N GLY A 143 18.41 12.12 10.12
CA GLY A 143 19.78 11.71 10.49
C GLY A 143 20.35 10.55 9.66
N GLY A 144 19.57 10.03 8.71
CA GLY A 144 19.99 9.03 7.75
C GLY A 144 19.86 7.60 8.26
N LEU A 145 19.76 6.66 7.32
CA LEU A 145 19.77 5.23 7.61
C LEU A 145 21.20 4.78 7.97
N LYS A 146 21.30 3.88 8.96
CA LYS A 146 22.58 3.24 9.36
C LYS A 146 22.84 1.91 8.67
N GLY A 147 21.82 1.36 8.01
CA GLY A 147 21.84 0.04 7.41
C GLY A 147 20.47 -0.27 6.78
N CYS A 148 20.46 -1.26 5.90
CA CYS A 148 19.25 -1.87 5.36
C CYS A 148 19.46 -3.37 5.18
N ALA A 149 18.38 -4.15 5.19
CA ALA A 149 18.44 -5.60 5.00
C ALA A 149 17.31 -6.06 4.07
N ARG A 150 17.56 -7.17 3.37
CA ARG A 150 16.57 -7.91 2.60
C ARG A 150 16.76 -9.40 2.81
N SER A 151 15.70 -10.18 2.61
CA SER A 151 15.84 -11.64 2.53
C SER A 151 16.60 -12.02 1.27
N MET A 152 17.28 -13.17 1.30
CA MET A 152 18.04 -13.68 0.16
C MET A 152 17.22 -13.76 -1.15
N PRO A 153 15.94 -14.20 -1.15
CA PRO A 153 15.12 -14.26 -2.36
C PRO A 153 14.62 -12.91 -2.88
N THR A 154 14.67 -11.84 -2.08
CA THR A 154 14.27 -10.49 -2.51
C THR A 154 15.24 -9.98 -3.59
N SER A 155 14.73 -9.27 -4.61
CA SER A 155 15.59 -8.77 -5.70
C SER A 155 16.69 -7.84 -5.19
N GLY A 156 17.80 -7.76 -5.95
CA GLY A 156 18.95 -6.92 -5.62
C GLY A 156 18.75 -5.42 -5.87
N ALA A 157 17.51 -4.95 -6.12
CA ALA A 157 17.23 -3.51 -6.32
C ALA A 157 17.67 -2.68 -5.11
N LEU A 158 17.48 -3.21 -3.89
CA LEU A 158 17.95 -2.56 -2.66
C LEU A 158 19.47 -2.40 -2.65
N ASP A 159 20.22 -3.38 -3.13
CA ASP A 159 21.70 -3.38 -3.11
C ASP A 159 22.26 -2.22 -3.95
N ILE A 160 21.61 -1.93 -5.08
CA ILE A 160 21.97 -0.81 -5.96
C ILE A 160 21.75 0.53 -5.23
N VAL A 161 20.64 0.67 -4.52
CA VAL A 161 20.32 1.86 -3.74
C VAL A 161 21.27 2.03 -2.55
N ALA A 162 21.53 0.96 -1.81
CA ALA A 162 22.43 0.95 -0.66
C ALA A 162 23.84 1.40 -1.07
N LYS A 163 24.39 0.80 -2.13
CA LYS A 163 25.68 1.20 -2.71
C LYS A 163 25.72 2.69 -3.09
N LYS A 164 24.64 3.22 -3.68
CA LYS A 164 24.56 4.64 -4.07
C LYS A 164 24.46 5.57 -2.87
N LYS A 165 23.77 5.17 -1.79
CA LYS A 165 23.62 5.97 -0.56
C LYS A 165 24.78 5.78 0.43
N GLY A 166 25.71 4.86 0.16
CA GLY A 166 26.82 4.55 1.06
C GLY A 166 26.37 3.86 2.35
N ILE A 167 25.33 3.02 2.23
CA ILE A 167 24.76 2.21 3.32
C ILE A 167 25.24 0.77 3.16
#